data_AF-A0A2V8CMN1-F1
#
_entry.id   AF-A0A2V8CMN1-F1
#
_cell.length_a   1.000
_cell.length_b   1.000
_cell.length_c   1.000
_cell.angle_alpha   90.00
_cell.angle_beta   90.00
_cell.angle_gamma   90.00
#
_symmetry.space_group_name_H-M   'P 1'
#
loop_
_entity.id
_entity.type
_entity.pdbx_description
1 polymer ?
#
loop_
_entity_poly.entity_id
_entity_poly.type
_entity_poly.pdbx_seq_one_letter_code
_entity_poly.pdbx_strand_id
1 'polypeptide(L)'
;IRPEDIPSLGEQLTAEGPGWKPRDVSTEEPYYAARDRLIAEFELRYLTQLVSRAGGNMSRAARAAAVDRTTLYRLMERHGLHRKLLTAPEED
;
A
#
# COMPACT_ATOMS: atom_id res chain seq x y z
N ILE A 1 -13.06 -11.84 -35.30
CA ILE A 1 -12.45 -12.21 -34.01
C ILE A 1 -13.48 -13.07 -33.30
N ARG A 2 -13.15 -14.32 -32.96
CA ARG A 2 -14.09 -15.24 -32.31
C ARG A 2 -14.08 -14.97 -30.79
N PRO A 3 -15.20 -15.18 -30.06
CA PRO A 3 -15.25 -14.95 -28.61
C PRO A 3 -14.22 -15.77 -27.82
N GLU A 4 -13.81 -16.91 -28.38
CA GLU A 4 -12.80 -17.83 -27.84
C GLU A 4 -11.32 -17.39 -28.04
N ASP A 5 -11.05 -16.30 -28.77
CA ASP A 5 -9.68 -15.79 -29.00
C ASP A 5 -9.26 -14.71 -27.97
N ILE A 6 -10.06 -14.45 -26.93
CA ILE A 6 -9.70 -13.53 -25.84
C ILE A 6 -8.83 -14.29 -24.83
N PRO A 7 -7.54 -13.94 -24.65
CA PRO A 7 -6.73 -14.54 -23.61
C PRO A 7 -7.42 -14.33 -22.25
N SER A 8 -7.68 -15.41 -21.53
CA SER A 8 -8.21 -15.35 -20.17
C SER A 8 -7.24 -14.51 -19.33
N LEU A 9 -7.64 -13.31 -18.91
CA LEU A 9 -6.84 -12.37 -18.11
C LEU A 9 -6.59 -12.88 -16.68
N GLY A 10 -6.78 -14.18 -16.43
CA GLY A 10 -6.80 -14.80 -15.11
C GLY A 10 -5.46 -15.29 -14.58
N GLU A 11 -4.47 -15.58 -15.43
CA GLU A 11 -3.34 -16.42 -15.00
C GLU A 11 -1.96 -15.74 -14.94
N GLN A 12 -1.81 -14.47 -15.39
CA GLN A 12 -0.51 -13.79 -15.44
C GLN A 12 -0.40 -12.63 -14.45
N LEU A 13 -0.74 -12.90 -13.18
CA LEU A 13 -0.27 -12.11 -12.06
C LEU A 13 0.37 -13.04 -11.03
N THR A 14 1.41 -13.77 -11.45
CA THR A 14 2.37 -14.40 -10.54
C THR A 14 3.25 -13.30 -9.93
N ALA A 15 2.64 -12.38 -9.17
CA ALA A 15 3.36 -11.59 -8.20
C ALA A 15 3.40 -12.42 -6.92
N GLU A 16 4.33 -13.37 -6.87
CA GLU A 16 4.62 -14.17 -5.68
C GLU A 16 5.31 -13.30 -4.62
N GLY A 17 4.52 -12.41 -4.03
CA GLY A 17 4.68 -11.93 -2.67
C GLY A 17 3.40 -12.29 -1.91
N PRO A 18 3.33 -12.10 -0.57
CA PRO A 18 2.08 -12.19 0.14
C PRO A 18 1.13 -11.14 -0.44
N GLY A 19 0.28 -11.54 -1.39
CA GLY A 19 -0.66 -10.68 -2.07
C GLY A 19 -1.54 -10.01 -1.02
N TRP A 20 -1.60 -8.68 -1.03
CA TRP A 20 -2.48 -7.98 -0.10
C TRP A 20 -3.92 -8.41 -0.39
N LYS A 21 -4.54 -9.03 0.62
CA LYS A 21 -5.98 -9.24 0.66
C LYS A 21 -6.55 -8.22 1.65
N PRO A 22 -7.30 -7.21 1.19
CA PRO A 22 -8.07 -6.37 2.08
C PRO A 22 -8.96 -7.25 2.95
N ARG A 23 -9.19 -6.87 4.20
CA ARG A 23 -10.23 -7.55 5.00
C ARG A 23 -11.57 -7.45 4.29
N ASP A 24 -12.39 -8.49 4.44
CA ASP A 24 -13.74 -8.52 3.89
C ASP A 24 -14.55 -7.29 4.32
N VAL A 25 -15.37 -6.80 3.40
CA VAL A 25 -16.26 -5.67 3.63
C VAL A 25 -17.54 -6.21 4.25
N SER A 26 -17.88 -5.73 5.45
CA SER A 26 -19.14 -6.04 6.11
C SER A 26 -20.13 -4.89 5.95
N THR A 27 -21.40 -5.20 5.71
CA THR A 27 -22.50 -4.22 5.75
C THR A 27 -23.00 -3.96 7.17
N GLU A 28 -22.41 -4.60 8.17
CA GLU A 28 -22.75 -4.40 9.59
C GLU A 28 -22.14 -3.11 10.16
N GLU A 29 -21.13 -2.53 9.48
CA GLU A 29 -20.56 -1.23 9.83
C GLU A 29 -21.04 -0.11 8.87
N PRO A 30 -21.12 1.16 9.34
CA PRO A 30 -21.46 2.29 8.48
C PRO A 30 -20.47 2.47 7.34
N TYR A 31 -20.96 2.88 6.16
CA TYR A 31 -20.15 3.04 4.94
C TYR A 31 -18.85 3.83 5.14
N TYR A 32 -18.90 4.98 5.80
CA TYR A 32 -17.71 5.81 6.01
C TYR A 32 -16.68 5.13 6.93
N ALA A 33 -17.13 4.35 7.93
CA ALA A 33 -16.22 3.59 8.80
C ALA A 33 -15.53 2.47 8.02
N ALA A 34 -16.28 1.71 7.21
CA ALA A 34 -15.74 0.66 6.36
C ALA A 34 -14.71 1.22 5.36
N ARG A 35 -15.06 2.33 4.70
CA ARG A 35 -14.19 3.02 3.74
C ARG A 35 -12.92 3.54 4.40
N ASP A 36 -13.03 4.23 5.52
CA ASP A 36 -11.86 4.82 6.19
C ASP A 36 -10.91 3.72 6.70
N ARG A 37 -11.45 2.59 7.16
CA ARG A 37 -10.68 1.39 7.50
C ARG A 37 -9.89 0.84 6.31
N LEU A 38 -10.54 0.67 5.16
CA LEU A 38 -9.88 0.19 3.94
C LEU A 38 -8.80 1.16 3.44
N ILE A 39 -9.09 2.46 3.46
CA ILE A 39 -8.13 3.50 3.10
C ILE A 39 -6.91 3.43 4.03
N ALA A 40 -7.11 3.29 5.34
CA ALA A 40 -6.01 3.17 6.28
C ALA A 40 -5.15 1.92 6.06
N GLU A 41 -5.79 0.78 5.80
CA GLU A 41 -5.10 -0.48 5.48
C GLU A 41 -4.23 -0.37 4.21
N PHE A 42 -4.75 0.34 3.20
CA PHE A 42 -4.04 0.64 1.97
C PHE A 42 -2.87 1.60 2.21
N GLU A 43 -3.13 2.75 2.85
CA GLU A 43 -2.15 3.80 3.10
C GLU A 43 -0.95 3.25 3.89
N LEU A 44 -1.19 2.47 4.95
CA LEU A 44 -0.16 1.82 5.75
C LEU A 44 0.78 0.96 4.88
N ARG A 45 0.23 0.09 4.05
CA ARG A 45 1.03 -0.81 3.19
C ARG A 45 1.76 -0.07 2.09
N TYR A 46 1.07 0.86 1.44
CA TYR A 46 1.67 1.68 0.39
C TYR A 46 2.87 2.45 0.92
N LEU A 47 2.73 3.13 2.06
CA LEU A 47 3.78 3.92 2.67
C LEU A 47 4.96 3.05 3.11
N THR A 48 4.72 1.88 3.72
CA THR A 48 5.79 0.93 4.08
C THR A 48 6.58 0.50 2.85
N GLN A 49 5.91 0.01 1.81
CA GLN A 49 6.60 -0.42 0.58
C GLN A 49 7.33 0.73 -0.11
N LEU A 50 6.72 1.92 -0.16
CA LEU A 50 7.31 3.10 -0.76
C LEU A 50 8.62 3.48 -0.06
N VAL A 51 8.63 3.47 1.28
CA VAL A 51 9.81 3.78 2.10
C VAL A 51 10.88 2.69 1.97
N SER A 52 10.50 1.41 2.01
CA SER A 52 11.44 0.29 1.83
C SER A 52 12.11 0.35 0.45
N ARG A 53 11.34 0.55 -0.63
CA ARG A 53 11.88 0.72 -1.99
C ARG A 53 12.77 1.94 -2.13
N ALA A 54 12.50 3.00 -1.35
CA ALA A 54 13.34 4.18 -1.29
C ALA A 54 14.60 3.99 -0.42
N GLY A 55 14.78 2.85 0.24
CA GLY A 55 15.87 2.58 1.17
C GLY A 55 15.85 3.54 2.37
N GLY A 56 14.66 3.84 2.90
CA GLY A 56 14.50 4.81 4.00
C GLY A 56 14.66 6.28 3.59
N ASN A 57 14.97 6.58 2.32
CA ASN A 57 15.16 7.96 1.87
C ASN A 57 13.82 8.65 1.61
N MET A 58 13.37 9.46 2.57
CA MET A 58 12.10 10.19 2.50
C MET A 58 11.99 11.15 1.31
N SER A 59 13.10 11.76 0.83
CA SER A 59 13.04 12.60 -0.39
C SER A 59 12.74 11.75 -1.62
N ARG A 60 13.36 10.58 -1.70
CA ARG A 60 13.17 9.64 -2.81
C ARG A 60 11.76 9.05 -2.77
N ALA A 61 11.27 8.67 -1.60
CA ALA A 61 9.91 8.20 -1.40
C ALA A 61 8.86 9.26 -1.81
N ALA A 62 9.02 10.50 -1.34
CA ALA A 62 8.10 11.59 -1.67
C ALA A 62 8.06 11.87 -3.18
N ARG A 63 9.23 11.93 -3.83
CA ARG A 63 9.33 12.06 -5.29
C ARG A 63 8.68 10.90 -6.03
N ALA A 64 8.87 9.66 -5.57
CA ALA A 64 8.25 8.48 -6.17
C ALA A 64 6.72 8.47 -6.03
N ALA A 65 6.19 9.05 -4.95
CA ALA A 65 4.76 9.23 -4.73
C ALA A 65 4.20 10.55 -5.32
N ALA A 66 5.01 11.34 -6.01
CA ALA A 66 4.64 12.65 -6.56
C ALA A 66 4.02 13.62 -5.53
N VAL A 67 4.48 13.56 -4.28
CA VAL A 67 4.10 14.47 -3.21
C VAL A 67 5.33 15.17 -2.64
N ASP A 68 5.12 16.26 -1.91
CA ASP A 68 6.19 16.85 -1.12
C ASP A 68 6.50 16.02 0.15
N ARG A 69 7.65 16.30 0.78
CA ARG A 69 8.09 15.56 1.98
C ARG A 69 7.16 15.77 3.18
N THR A 70 6.60 16.97 3.34
CA THR A 70 5.69 17.31 4.45
C THR A 70 4.40 16.52 4.33
N THR A 71 3.85 16.42 3.12
CA THR A 71 2.67 15.61 2.80
C THR A 71 2.96 14.13 3.09
N LEU A 72 4.11 13.60 2.69
CA LEU A 72 4.51 12.23 3.03
C LEU A 72 4.57 12.00 4.55
N TYR A 73 5.19 12.93 5.31
CA TYR A 73 5.26 12.81 6.76
C TYR A 73 3.89 12.84 7.44
N ARG A 74 2.98 13.71 6.97
CA ARG A 74 1.60 13.77 7.48
C ARG A 74 0.84 12.46 7.26
N LEU A 75 0.99 11.86 6.06
CA LEU A 75 0.39 10.56 5.75
C LEU A 75 0.93 9.46 6.67
N MET A 76 2.24 9.46 6.94
CA MET A 76 2.86 8.50 7.85
C MET A 76 2.40 8.68 9.30
N GLU A 77 2.36 9.92 9.79
CA GLU A 77 1.95 10.26 11.15
C GLU A 77 0.50 9.83 11.43
N ARG A 78 -0.41 10.03 10.47
CA ARG A 78 -1.82 9.59 10.56
C ARG A 78 -1.96 8.08 10.84
N HIS A 79 -1.00 7.27 10.39
CA HIS A 79 -1.00 5.81 10.55
C HIS A 79 -0.02 5.30 11.62
N GLY A 80 0.55 6.20 12.43
CA GLY A 80 1.54 5.82 13.44
C GLY A 80 2.85 5.29 12.86
N LEU A 81 3.11 5.53 11.57
CA LEU A 81 4.35 5.12 10.92
C LEU A 81 5.48 6.08 11.29
N HIS A 82 6.40 5.61 12.13
CA HIS A 82 7.61 6.35 12.43
C HIS A 82 8.76 5.91 11.53
N ARG A 83 9.56 6.87 11.04
CA ARG A 83 10.77 6.61 10.23
C ARG A 83 11.64 5.50 10.82
N LYS A 84 11.85 5.50 12.13
CA LYS A 84 12.70 4.53 12.84
C LYS A 84 12.17 3.09 12.72
N LEU A 85 10.85 2.90 12.64
CA LEU A 85 10.21 1.59 12.54
C LEU A 85 10.28 1.01 11.12
N LEU A 86 10.37 1.86 10.10
CA LEU A 86 10.43 1.45 8.68
C LEU A 86 11.86 1.21 8.16
N THR A 87 12.87 1.53 8.96
CA THR A 87 14.28 1.41 8.58
C THR A 87 15.01 0.34 9.40
N ALA A 88 14.30 -0.37 10.28
CA ALA A 88 14.85 -1.54 10.94
C ALA A 88 15.06 -2.62 9.86
N PRO A 89 16.29 -3.12 9.65
CA PRO A 89 16.48 -4.30 8.81
C PRO A 89 15.72 -5.45 9.47
N GLU A 90 14.99 -6.24 8.68
CA GLU A 90 14.69 -7.62 9.09
C GLU A 90 16.05 -8.30 9.22
N GLU A 91 16.55 -8.45 10.46
CA GLU A 91 17.68 -9.32 10.77
C GLU A 91 17.20 -10.77 10.62
N ASP A 92 18.04 -11.57 9.96
CA ASP A 92 17.85 -12.92 9.38
C ASP A 92 16.99 -13.94 10.15
#